data_AF-A0A525WKI2-F1
#
_entry.id   AF-A0A525WKI2-F1
#
_cell.length_a   1.000
_cell.length_b   1.000
_cell.length_c   1.000
_cell.angle_alpha   90.00
_cell.angle_beta   90.00
_cell.angle_gamma   90.00
#
_symmetry.space_group_name_H-M   'P 1'
#
loop_
_entity.id
_entity.type
_entity.pdbx_description
1 polymer ?
#
loop_
_entity_poly.entity_id
_entity_poly.type
_entity_poly.pdbx_seq_one_letter_code
_entity_poly.pdbx_strand_id
1 'polypeptide(L)'
;MVCRRTFIALFALLVFLGHGAASAESGKVSAVTAHPPLAKANLFLAAGDYRRALEACQRAIDDAPSAAHYIHLTYVYQAIDAYLEHLSQEERWMAVEHLYLNLAYRDTEDLIDPPGGLARMAKEMIQASVRQQSDVSAAMANRLDKAESDRLWVEQTQWRAANPKTWWQGMPAAWVR
;
A
#
# COMPACT_ATOMS: atom_id res chain seq x y z
N MET A 1 24.39 -18.57 62.92
CA MET A 1 25.20 -19.73 63.38
C MET A 1 25.21 -20.78 62.28
N VAL A 2 26.42 -21.18 61.83
CA VAL A 2 26.81 -22.56 61.40
C VAL A 2 26.00 -23.20 60.25
N CYS A 3 26.55 -23.76 59.17
CA CYS A 3 27.90 -23.85 58.64
C CYS A 3 27.82 -24.42 57.21
N ARG A 4 28.83 -24.04 56.43
CA ARG A 4 29.15 -24.34 55.04
C ARG A 4 29.65 -25.78 54.89
N ARG A 5 29.20 -26.54 53.90
CA ARG A 5 29.97 -27.69 53.33
C ARG A 5 29.73 -27.85 51.82
N THR A 6 30.74 -27.39 51.08
CA THR A 6 31.10 -27.75 49.70
C THR A 6 31.53 -29.21 49.59
N PHE A 7 31.22 -29.90 48.48
CA PHE A 7 32.13 -30.87 47.86
C PHE A 7 31.88 -30.97 46.34
N ILE A 8 33.00 -30.87 45.62
CA ILE A 8 33.21 -30.97 44.18
C ILE A 8 33.40 -32.44 43.79
N ALA A 9 32.94 -32.82 42.59
CA ALA A 9 33.42 -33.89 41.68
C ALA A 9 32.22 -34.45 40.89
N LEU A 10 32.26 -34.86 39.62
CA LEU A 10 33.37 -35.21 38.75
C LEU A 10 32.88 -35.14 37.28
N PHE A 11 33.82 -34.78 36.41
CA PHE A 11 33.86 -34.97 34.95
C PHE A 11 33.26 -36.29 34.42
N ALA A 12 32.55 -36.22 33.28
CA ALA A 12 32.65 -37.22 32.22
C ALA A 12 32.25 -36.63 30.87
N LEU A 13 33.28 -36.28 30.11
CA LEU A 13 33.33 -35.93 28.70
C LEU A 13 32.98 -37.16 27.86
N LEU A 14 31.97 -37.07 26.97
CA LEU A 14 31.82 -38.00 25.85
C LEU A 14 31.57 -37.19 24.57
N VAL A 15 32.69 -36.82 23.95
CA VAL A 15 32.76 -36.42 22.54
C VAL A 15 32.68 -37.71 21.73
N PHE A 16 31.62 -37.86 20.93
CA PHE A 16 31.65 -38.71 19.74
C PHE A 16 31.37 -37.85 18.52
N LEU A 17 32.44 -37.64 17.74
CA LEU A 17 32.38 -37.16 16.37
C LEU A 17 31.54 -38.15 15.54
N GLY A 18 30.42 -37.67 15.01
CA GLY A 18 29.73 -38.26 13.87
C GLY A 18 29.80 -37.29 12.70
N HIS A 19 30.87 -37.37 11.91
CA HIS A 19 30.95 -36.75 10.58
C HIS A 19 29.95 -37.46 9.65
N GLY A 20 28.77 -36.87 9.50
CA GLY A 20 27.81 -37.21 8.46
C GLY A 20 27.61 -35.98 7.57
N ALA A 21 28.15 -36.03 6.35
CA ALA A 21 27.96 -35.00 5.34
C ALA A 21 26.47 -34.87 5.00
N ALA A 22 25.80 -33.92 5.63
CA ALA A 22 24.47 -33.50 5.24
C ALA A 22 24.62 -32.58 4.03
N SER A 23 24.20 -33.10 2.87
CA SER A 23 23.96 -32.37 1.63
C SER A 23 23.12 -31.13 1.94
N ALA A 24 23.75 -29.97 2.00
CA ALA A 24 23.07 -28.69 2.03
C ALA A 24 22.49 -28.44 0.63
N GLU A 25 21.33 -29.03 0.37
CA GLU A 25 20.48 -28.59 -0.71
C GLU A 25 20.02 -27.18 -0.33
N SER A 26 20.75 -26.18 -0.83
CA SER A 26 20.38 -24.78 -0.74
C SER A 26 19.10 -24.60 -1.55
N GLY A 27 17.98 -24.92 -0.92
CA GLY A 27 16.68 -24.47 -1.36
C GLY A 27 16.75 -22.95 -1.42
N LYS A 28 16.87 -22.41 -2.63
CA LYS A 28 16.50 -21.03 -2.91
C LYS A 28 15.03 -20.91 -2.55
N VAL A 29 14.75 -20.63 -1.29
CA VAL A 29 13.54 -19.93 -0.91
C VAL A 29 13.70 -18.59 -1.63
N SER A 30 13.08 -18.48 -2.80
CA SER A 30 12.70 -17.18 -3.33
C SER A 30 11.95 -16.54 -2.18
N ALA A 31 12.61 -15.63 -1.47
CA ALA A 31 11.91 -14.67 -0.65
C ALA A 31 11.00 -13.98 -1.65
N VAL A 32 9.74 -14.42 -1.69
CA VAL A 32 8.65 -13.61 -2.19
C VAL A 32 8.76 -12.40 -1.30
N THR A 33 9.34 -11.33 -1.82
CA THR A 33 9.33 -10.03 -1.17
C THR A 33 7.88 -9.60 -1.21
N ALA A 34 7.09 -10.16 -0.29
CA ALA A 34 5.82 -9.57 0.05
C ALA A 34 6.15 -8.11 0.35
N HIS A 35 5.44 -7.20 -0.29
CA HIS A 35 5.53 -5.78 0.01
C HIS A 35 4.39 -5.46 1.00
N PRO A 36 4.54 -5.73 2.31
CA PRO A 36 3.46 -5.57 3.28
C PRO A 36 2.80 -4.17 3.28
N PRO A 37 3.50 -3.06 2.98
CA PRO A 37 2.85 -1.76 2.79
C PRO A 37 1.87 -1.73 1.60
N LEU A 38 2.22 -2.35 0.47
CA LEU A 38 1.39 -2.37 -0.75
C LEU A 38 0.17 -3.29 -0.58
N ALA A 39 0.34 -4.41 0.11
CA ALA A 39 -0.78 -5.26 0.52
C ALA A 39 -1.79 -4.50 1.40
N LYS A 40 -1.30 -3.68 2.33
CA LYS A 40 -2.17 -2.81 3.14
C LYS A 40 -2.87 -1.75 2.29
N ALA A 41 -2.18 -1.12 1.33
CA ALA A 41 -2.80 -0.15 0.43
C ALA A 41 -3.98 -0.76 -0.35
N ASN A 42 -3.82 -1.98 -0.88
CA ASN A 42 -4.90 -2.69 -1.56
C ASN A 42 -6.09 -2.99 -0.63
N LEU A 43 -5.84 -3.38 0.63
CA LEU A 43 -6.91 -3.59 1.61
C LEU A 43 -7.66 -2.28 1.92
N PHE A 44 -6.95 -1.16 2.02
CA PHE A 44 -7.57 0.15 2.24
C PHE A 44 -8.39 0.62 1.05
N LEU A 45 -7.95 0.36 -0.19
CA LEU A 45 -8.74 0.62 -1.40
C LEU A 45 -10.05 -0.18 -1.38
N ALA A 46 -10.00 -1.46 -1.03
CA ALA A 46 -11.20 -2.30 -0.93
C ALA A 46 -12.18 -1.82 0.15
N ALA A 47 -11.66 -1.19 1.22
CA ALA A 47 -12.46 -0.58 2.26
C ALA A 47 -12.93 0.86 1.93
N GLY A 48 -12.47 1.45 0.82
CA GLY A 48 -12.72 2.85 0.49
C GLY A 48 -11.97 3.87 1.38
N ASP A 49 -10.99 3.42 2.18
CA ASP A 49 -10.17 4.27 3.05
C ASP A 49 -8.95 4.80 2.28
N TYR A 50 -9.21 5.73 1.35
CA TYR A 50 -8.17 6.24 0.45
C TYR A 50 -7.06 7.00 1.17
N ARG A 51 -7.35 7.67 2.30
CA ARG A 51 -6.31 8.31 3.12
C ARG A 51 -5.29 7.28 3.60
N ARG A 52 -5.75 6.17 4.20
CA ARG A 52 -4.82 5.13 4.67
C ARG A 52 -4.11 4.42 3.52
N ALA A 53 -4.76 4.29 2.35
CA ALA A 53 -4.10 3.78 1.14
C ALA A 53 -2.92 4.67 0.72
N LEU A 54 -3.13 6.00 0.67
CA LEU A 54 -2.07 6.96 0.37
C LEU A 54 -0.93 6.92 1.39
N GLU A 55 -1.25 6.88 2.69
CA GLU A 55 -0.25 6.78 3.76
C GLU A 55 0.58 5.49 3.67
N ALA A 56 -0.04 4.37 3.30
CA ALA A 56 0.65 3.10 3.13
C ALA A 56 1.61 3.14 1.94
N CYS A 57 1.19 3.74 0.81
CA CYS A 57 2.06 3.96 -0.34
C CYS A 57 3.22 4.93 -0.02
N GLN A 58 2.93 6.04 0.69
CA GLN A 58 3.96 7.00 1.06
C GLN A 58 5.01 6.37 1.98
N ARG A 59 4.59 5.59 2.98
CA ARG A 59 5.53 4.83 3.83
C ARG A 59 6.41 3.88 3.01
N ALA A 60 5.85 3.19 2.02
CA ALA A 60 6.64 2.32 1.15
C ALA A 60 7.73 3.09 0.37
N ILE A 61 7.42 4.31 -0.07
CA ILE A 61 8.37 5.21 -0.74
C ILE A 61 9.43 5.70 0.25
N ASP A 62 9.03 6.11 1.44
CA ASP A 62 9.92 6.61 2.49
C ASP A 62 10.90 5.52 2.94
N ASP A 63 10.44 4.27 3.05
CA ASP A 63 11.25 3.11 3.44
C ASP A 63 12.24 2.71 2.33
N ALA A 64 11.79 2.66 1.08
CA ALA A 64 12.61 2.26 -0.07
C ALA A 64 12.03 2.82 -1.38
N PRO A 65 12.50 3.97 -1.89
CA PRO A 65 11.94 4.56 -3.10
C PRO A 65 12.21 3.67 -4.33
N SER A 66 11.16 3.39 -5.11
CA SER A 66 11.24 2.59 -6.34
C SER A 66 10.18 3.02 -7.35
N ALA A 67 10.40 2.74 -8.64
CA ALA A 67 9.41 3.02 -9.69
C ALA A 67 8.07 2.33 -9.40
N ALA A 68 8.11 1.08 -8.92
CA ALA A 68 6.92 0.36 -8.49
C ALA A 68 6.16 1.12 -7.39
N HIS A 69 6.83 1.56 -6.31
CA HIS A 69 6.16 2.27 -5.22
C HIS A 69 5.50 3.58 -5.67
N TYR A 70 6.17 4.38 -6.51
CA TYR A 70 5.57 5.58 -7.09
C TYR A 70 4.36 5.29 -7.97
N ILE A 71 4.27 4.08 -8.54
CA ILE A 71 3.15 3.68 -9.38
C ILE A 71 1.96 3.17 -8.63
N HIS A 72 2.20 2.51 -7.51
CA HIS A 72 1.14 2.25 -6.56
C HIS A 72 0.55 3.56 -6.05
N LEU A 73 1.39 4.55 -5.73
CA LEU A 73 0.91 5.88 -5.34
C LEU A 73 0.10 6.56 -6.45
N THR A 74 0.63 6.58 -7.68
CA THR A 74 -0.06 7.09 -8.88
C THR A 74 -1.42 6.42 -9.05
N TYR A 75 -1.46 5.09 -8.91
CA TYR A 75 -2.68 4.29 -9.01
C TYR A 75 -3.72 4.70 -7.98
N VAL A 76 -3.34 4.89 -6.72
CA VAL A 76 -4.26 5.32 -5.65
C VAL A 76 -4.86 6.69 -5.97
N TYR A 77 -4.06 7.66 -6.44
CA TYR A 77 -4.60 8.96 -6.87
C TYR A 77 -5.64 8.84 -7.98
N GLN A 78 -5.35 8.01 -8.98
CA GLN A 78 -6.29 7.78 -10.08
C GLN A 78 -7.54 7.03 -9.61
N ALA A 79 -7.40 6.10 -8.66
CA ALA A 79 -8.53 5.40 -8.05
C ALA A 79 -9.45 6.37 -7.29
N ILE A 80 -8.89 7.37 -6.60
CA ILE A 80 -9.67 8.44 -5.96
C ILE A 80 -10.48 9.23 -7.00
N ASP A 81 -9.86 9.66 -8.12
CA ASP A 81 -10.58 10.40 -9.18
C ASP A 81 -11.73 9.56 -9.76
N ALA A 82 -11.50 8.28 -10.01
CA ALA A 82 -12.52 7.39 -10.56
C ALA A 82 -13.66 7.09 -9.57
N TYR A 83 -13.34 6.88 -8.29
CA TYR A 83 -14.36 6.70 -7.26
C TYR A 83 -15.18 7.97 -7.05
N LEU A 84 -14.52 9.13 -7.07
CA LEU A 84 -15.19 10.42 -6.98
C LEU A 84 -16.14 10.66 -8.16
N GLU A 85 -15.74 10.29 -9.38
CA GLU A 85 -16.61 10.36 -10.54
C GLU A 85 -17.81 9.40 -10.42
N HIS A 86 -17.59 8.18 -9.93
CA HIS A 86 -18.67 7.25 -9.63
C HIS A 86 -19.67 7.81 -8.62
N LEU A 87 -19.21 8.38 -7.50
CA LEU A 87 -20.09 9.02 -6.51
C LEU A 87 -20.89 10.18 -7.12
N SER A 88 -20.26 10.98 -7.98
CA SER A 88 -20.92 12.08 -8.68
C SER A 88 -22.00 11.60 -9.64
N GLN A 89 -21.76 10.50 -10.37
CA GLN A 89 -22.72 9.90 -11.30
C GLN A 89 -23.91 9.27 -10.60
N GLU A 90 -23.69 8.73 -9.40
CA GLU A 90 -24.75 8.19 -8.53
C GLU A 90 -25.48 9.28 -7.71
N GLU A 91 -25.16 10.57 -7.93
CA GLU A 91 -25.70 11.71 -7.17
C GLU A 91 -25.48 11.59 -5.64
N ARG A 92 -24.42 10.89 -5.22
CA ARG A 92 -24.06 10.66 -3.81
C ARG A 92 -23.24 11.81 -3.24
N TRP A 93 -23.81 13.01 -3.27
CA TRP A 93 -23.11 14.25 -2.91
C TRP A 93 -22.59 14.29 -1.46
N MET A 94 -23.32 13.70 -0.51
CA MET A 94 -22.84 13.56 0.87
C MET A 94 -21.59 12.68 0.98
N ALA A 95 -21.50 11.61 0.16
CA ALA A 95 -20.32 10.75 0.15
C ALA A 95 -19.10 11.47 -0.46
N VAL A 96 -19.31 12.38 -1.41
CA VAL A 96 -18.26 13.24 -1.96
C VAL A 96 -17.70 14.17 -0.87
N GLU A 97 -18.57 14.77 -0.06
CA GLU A 97 -18.15 15.63 1.05
C GLU A 97 -17.38 14.85 2.12
N HIS A 98 -17.86 13.66 2.49
CA HIS A 98 -17.14 12.79 3.42
C HIS A 98 -15.77 12.37 2.88
N LEU A 99 -15.65 12.08 1.59
CA LEU A 99 -14.37 11.78 0.96
C LEU A 99 -13.42 12.99 1.06
N TYR A 100 -13.93 14.19 0.79
CA TYR A 100 -13.13 15.41 0.93
C TYR A 100 -12.62 15.61 2.36
N LEU A 101 -13.50 15.50 3.35
CA LEU A 101 -13.11 15.62 4.76
C LEU A 101 -12.08 14.57 5.16
N ASN A 102 -12.27 13.32 4.73
CA ASN A 102 -11.32 12.23 5.00
C ASN A 102 -9.94 12.49 4.39
N LEU A 103 -9.87 13.12 3.22
CA LEU A 103 -8.61 13.45 2.55
C LEU A 103 -7.98 14.74 3.09
N ALA A 104 -8.78 15.71 3.52
CA ALA A 104 -8.32 17.03 3.95
C ALA A 104 -7.96 17.11 5.44
N TYR A 105 -8.63 16.33 6.31
CA TYR A 105 -8.50 16.43 7.76
C TYR A 105 -7.99 15.13 8.41
N ARG A 106 -7.30 15.28 9.55
CA ARG A 106 -6.82 14.18 10.39
C ARG A 106 -7.84 13.72 11.44
N ASP A 107 -8.79 14.56 11.83
CA ASP A 107 -9.81 14.27 12.84
C ASP A 107 -11.20 14.62 12.30
N THR A 108 -12.17 13.74 12.55
CA THR A 108 -13.60 13.90 12.18
C THR A 108 -14.35 14.51 13.35
N GLU A 109 -14.50 15.82 13.36
CA GLU A 109 -15.40 16.49 14.30
C GLU A 109 -16.32 17.46 13.57
N ASP A 110 -17.60 17.11 13.70
CA ASP A 110 -18.83 17.88 13.50
C ASP A 110 -19.01 18.55 12.12
N LEU A 111 -19.85 17.93 11.29
CA LEU A 111 -20.41 18.62 10.14
C LEU A 111 -21.90 18.33 10.00
N ILE A 112 -22.68 19.33 10.43
CA ILE A 112 -24.07 19.55 10.00
C ILE A 112 -24.08 19.63 8.47
N ASP A 113 -25.05 18.94 7.85
CA ASP A 113 -25.23 18.83 6.40
C ASP A 113 -24.87 20.13 5.67
N PRO A 114 -23.76 20.13 4.90
CA PRO A 114 -23.40 21.27 4.11
C PRO A 114 -24.39 21.41 2.94
N PRO A 115 -24.80 22.65 2.60
CA PRO A 115 -25.63 22.86 1.42
C PRO A 115 -24.89 22.38 0.17
N GLY A 116 -25.58 21.68 -0.74
CA GLY A 116 -25.01 20.93 -1.87
C GLY A 116 -24.13 21.70 -2.89
N GLY A 117 -23.84 22.98 -2.66
CA GLY A 117 -22.75 23.69 -3.33
C GLY A 117 -21.35 23.26 -2.86
N LEU A 118 -21.22 22.79 -1.62
CA LEU A 118 -19.93 22.34 -1.06
C LEU A 118 -19.47 21.02 -1.67
N ALA A 119 -20.36 20.05 -1.89
CA ALA A 119 -20.04 18.80 -2.58
C ALA A 119 -19.43 18.98 -3.97
N ARG A 120 -19.93 19.94 -4.77
CA ARG A 120 -19.38 20.21 -6.11
C ARG A 120 -18.01 20.87 -6.04
N MET A 121 -17.83 21.81 -5.12
CA MET A 121 -16.52 22.42 -4.87
C MET A 121 -15.52 21.38 -4.36
N ALA A 122 -15.93 20.53 -3.42
CA ALA A 122 -15.16 19.40 -2.91
C ALA A 122 -14.73 18.46 -4.04
N LYS A 123 -15.64 18.11 -4.96
CA LYS A 123 -15.31 17.34 -6.16
C LYS A 123 -14.17 17.99 -6.94
N GLU A 124 -14.34 19.24 -7.37
CA GLU A 124 -13.33 19.94 -8.18
C GLU A 124 -11.97 20.05 -7.46
N MET A 125 -11.98 20.35 -6.15
CA MET A 125 -10.76 20.44 -5.35
C MET A 125 -10.03 19.09 -5.25
N ILE A 126 -10.75 17.99 -5.00
CA ILE A 126 -10.15 16.66 -4.98
C ILE A 126 -9.60 16.34 -6.38
N GLN A 127 -10.39 16.50 -7.44
CA GLN A 127 -10.00 16.13 -8.81
C GLN A 127 -8.73 16.86 -9.25
N ALA A 128 -8.65 18.18 -9.02
CA ALA A 128 -7.47 18.96 -9.37
C ALA A 128 -6.22 18.45 -8.61
N SER A 129 -6.35 18.23 -7.30
CA SER A 129 -5.24 17.77 -6.46
C SER A 129 -4.76 16.37 -6.84
N VAL A 130 -5.66 15.39 -6.96
CA VAL A 130 -5.25 14.01 -7.25
C VAL A 130 -4.67 13.86 -8.65
N ARG A 131 -5.15 14.64 -9.64
CA ARG A 131 -4.55 14.66 -10.98
C ARG A 131 -3.14 15.23 -10.95
N GLN A 132 -2.94 16.37 -10.29
CA GLN A 132 -1.61 16.97 -10.13
C GLN A 132 -0.64 16.01 -9.44
N GLN A 133 -1.07 15.37 -8.34
CA GLN A 133 -0.22 14.44 -7.59
C GLN A 133 0.03 13.13 -8.35
N SER A 134 -0.95 12.65 -9.11
CA SER A 134 -0.78 11.53 -10.05
C SER A 134 0.30 11.86 -11.08
N ASP A 135 0.28 13.04 -11.69
CA ASP A 135 1.26 13.42 -12.70
C ASP A 135 2.69 13.51 -12.11
N VAL A 136 2.82 14.09 -10.92
CA VAL A 136 4.10 14.17 -10.21
C VAL A 136 4.64 12.77 -9.89
N SER A 137 3.81 11.90 -9.30
CA SER A 137 4.24 10.54 -8.94
C SER A 137 4.56 9.68 -10.17
N ALA A 138 3.78 9.79 -11.25
CA ALA A 138 4.07 9.11 -12.52
C ALA A 138 5.40 9.58 -13.14
N ALA A 139 5.69 10.88 -13.08
CA ALA A 139 6.96 11.42 -13.53
C ALA A 139 8.13 10.90 -12.70
N MET A 140 7.97 10.77 -11.38
CA MET A 140 9.00 10.21 -10.49
C MET A 140 9.27 8.73 -10.79
N ALA A 141 8.24 7.93 -11.06
CA ALA A 141 8.41 6.53 -11.43
C ALA A 141 9.21 6.37 -12.72
N ASN A 142 8.85 7.13 -13.76
CA ASN A 142 9.56 7.14 -15.04
C ASN A 142 11.04 7.57 -14.92
N ARG A 143 11.35 8.48 -13.99
CA ARG A 143 12.72 8.92 -13.72
C ARG A 143 13.56 7.85 -13.03
N LEU A 144 12.96 7.04 -12.18
CA LEU A 144 13.66 6.00 -11.43
C LEU A 144 13.95 4.77 -12.30
N ASP A 145 12.94 4.28 -13.01
CA ASP A 145 13.09 3.14 -13.92
C ASP A 145 11.99 3.16 -14.97
N LYS A 146 12.33 3.59 -16.19
CA LYS A 146 11.37 3.69 -17.29
C LYS A 146 10.89 2.33 -17.82
N ALA A 147 11.73 1.30 -17.76
CA ALA A 147 11.40 -0.01 -18.33
C ALA A 147 10.43 -0.77 -17.41
N GLU A 148 10.73 -0.78 -16.11
CA GLU A 148 9.79 -1.28 -15.10
C GLU A 148 8.51 -0.46 -15.11
N SER A 149 8.66 0.85 -15.38
CA SER A 149 7.53 1.72 -15.50
C SER A 149 6.58 1.25 -16.61
N ASP A 150 7.03 1.23 -17.86
CA ASP A 150 6.18 0.84 -18.99
C ASP A 150 5.48 -0.52 -18.79
N ARG A 151 6.17 -1.49 -18.18
CA ARG A 151 5.57 -2.79 -17.82
C ARG A 151 4.34 -2.61 -16.92
N LEU A 152 4.47 -1.88 -15.82
CA LEU A 152 3.38 -1.68 -14.87
C LEU A 152 2.22 -0.88 -15.48
N TRP A 153 2.44 0.04 -16.42
CA TRP A 153 1.35 0.84 -16.99
C TRP A 153 0.49 -0.02 -17.91
N VAL A 154 1.12 -0.97 -18.61
CA VAL A 154 0.43 -1.98 -19.40
C VAL A 154 -0.43 -2.86 -18.49
N GLU A 155 0.12 -3.34 -17.37
CA GLU A 155 -0.62 -4.16 -16.40
C GLU A 155 -1.81 -3.39 -15.80
N GLN A 156 -1.62 -2.11 -15.47
CA GLN A 156 -2.69 -1.23 -15.00
C GLN A 156 -3.81 -1.09 -16.04
N THR A 157 -3.42 -0.86 -17.30
CA THR A 157 -4.37 -0.69 -18.41
C THR A 157 -5.18 -1.95 -18.61
N GLN A 158 -4.54 -3.13 -18.59
CA GLN A 158 -5.21 -4.42 -18.69
C GLN A 158 -6.16 -4.66 -17.51
N TRP A 159 -5.74 -4.32 -16.29
CA TRP A 159 -6.59 -4.44 -15.10
C TRP A 159 -7.83 -3.56 -15.19
N ARG A 160 -7.70 -2.31 -15.64
CA ARG A 160 -8.83 -1.40 -15.86
C ARG A 160 -9.78 -1.90 -16.92
N ALA A 161 -9.26 -2.43 -18.02
CA ALA A 161 -10.06 -3.01 -19.08
C ALA A 161 -10.85 -4.24 -18.59
N ALA A 162 -10.24 -5.06 -17.73
CA ALA A 162 -10.90 -6.22 -17.14
C ALA A 162 -11.94 -5.86 -16.04
N ASN A 163 -11.78 -4.70 -15.38
CA ASN A 163 -12.61 -4.28 -14.25
C ASN A 163 -13.21 -2.86 -14.45
N PRO A 164 -13.95 -2.61 -15.54
CA PRO A 164 -14.28 -1.25 -15.98
C PRO A 164 -15.10 -0.44 -14.96
N LYS A 165 -15.88 -1.13 -14.10
CA LYS A 165 -16.78 -0.50 -13.11
C LYS A 165 -16.28 -0.55 -11.67
N THR A 166 -15.14 -1.18 -11.42
CA THR A 166 -14.71 -1.48 -10.04
C THR A 166 -13.20 -1.44 -9.85
N TRP A 167 -12.42 -1.13 -10.89
CA TRP A 167 -10.96 -1.16 -10.80
C TRP A 167 -10.42 -0.27 -9.67
N TRP A 168 -11.09 0.82 -9.30
CA TRP A 168 -10.67 1.71 -8.21
C TRP A 168 -10.80 1.10 -6.80
N GLN A 169 -11.46 -0.05 -6.65
CA GLN A 169 -11.63 -0.75 -5.37
C GLN A 169 -10.47 -1.69 -5.03
N GLY A 170 -9.47 -1.83 -5.91
CA GLY A 170 -8.35 -2.73 -5.67
C GLY A 170 -7.26 -2.55 -6.72
N MET A 171 -6.23 -3.38 -6.65
CA MET A 171 -5.06 -3.36 -7.54
C MET A 171 -4.88 -4.70 -8.26
N PRO A 172 -4.10 -4.74 -9.36
CA PRO A 172 -3.72 -6.00 -9.99
C PRO A 172 -3.12 -6.99 -8.99
N ALA A 173 -3.59 -8.25 -9.00
CA ALA A 173 -3.10 -9.25 -8.04
C ALA A 173 -1.59 -9.57 -8.17
N ALA A 174 -0.96 -9.23 -9.29
CA ALA A 174 0.49 -9.34 -9.48
C ALA A 174 1.27 -8.30 -8.67
N TRP A 175 0.63 -7.19 -8.28
CA TRP A 175 1.27 -6.07 -7.58
C TRP A 175 1.27 -6.24 -6.05
N VAL A 176 0.39 -7.12 -5.55
CA VAL A 176 0.10 -7.29 -4.12
C VAL A 176 0.80 -8.53 -3.54
N ARG A 177 1.38 -9.37 -4.40
CA ARG A 177 2.11 -10.59 -4.04
C ARG A 177 3.56 -10.28 -3.71
#